data_AF-D3E3T2-F1
#
_entry.id   AF-D3E3T2-F1
#
_cell.length_a   1.000
_cell.length_b   1.000
_cell.length_c   1.000
_cell.angle_alpha   90.00
_cell.angle_beta   90.00
_cell.angle_gamma   90.00
#
_symmetry.space_group_name_H-M   'P 1'
#
loop_
_entity.id
_entity.type
_entity.pdbx_description
1 polymer ?
#
loop_
_entity_poly.entity_id
_entity_poly.type
_entity_poly.pdbx_seq_one_letter_code
_entity_poly.pdbx_strand_id
1 'polypeptide(L)'
;MANLSFINNNFKMIVGILSIILAIVVYFITPPYIEFYLIFVFLIPAIALIVPNDAIKNSRAIGALTFILVIIVAYFAISGMLGAYDVLTNMYVNGLINSTPSTSDISACSNGYLMVLIYALFNIFCGALFFKRTSSIDDVDDEDAF
;
A
#
# COMPACT_ATOMS: atom_id res chain seq x y z
N MET A 1 6.28 -9.59 -25.64
CA MET A 1 5.92 -9.88 -24.23
C MET A 1 7.19 -9.80 -23.41
N ALA A 2 7.28 -8.89 -22.43
CA ALA A 2 8.48 -8.75 -21.62
C ALA A 2 8.66 -10.00 -20.74
N ASN A 3 9.71 -10.77 -21.02
CA ASN A 3 10.05 -11.99 -20.29
C ASN A 3 10.57 -11.59 -18.90
N LEU A 4 9.69 -11.65 -17.90
CA LEU A 4 9.96 -11.25 -16.52
C LEU A 4 10.38 -12.48 -15.68
N SER A 5 11.39 -13.20 -16.17
CA SER A 5 11.99 -14.37 -15.51
C SER A 5 12.64 -14.07 -14.16
N PHE A 6 12.71 -12.80 -13.76
CA PHE A 6 13.24 -12.33 -12.47
C PHE A 6 12.25 -12.42 -11.30
N ILE A 7 10.96 -12.66 -11.54
CA ILE A 7 9.95 -12.68 -10.46
C ILE A 7 9.88 -14.09 -9.85
N ASN A 8 10.81 -14.37 -8.94
CA ASN A 8 10.82 -15.57 -8.11
C ASN A 8 10.11 -15.31 -6.75
N ASN A 9 9.67 -16.36 -6.05
CA ASN A 9 9.04 -16.30 -4.73
C ASN A 9 9.90 -15.54 -3.71
N ASN A 10 11.23 -15.68 -3.76
CA ASN A 10 12.14 -14.92 -2.89
C ASN A 10 12.04 -13.41 -3.11
N PHE A 11 11.85 -12.95 -4.35
CA PHE A 11 11.67 -11.54 -4.67
C PHE A 11 10.35 -11.01 -4.12
N LYS A 12 9.25 -11.75 -4.30
CA LYS A 12 7.92 -11.38 -3.77
C LYS A 12 7.93 -11.26 -2.24
N MET A 13 8.59 -12.21 -1.57
CA MET A 13 8.74 -12.20 -0.12
C MET A 13 9.54 -10.98 0.36
N ILE A 14 10.66 -10.66 -0.28
CA ILE A 14 11.46 -9.47 0.05
C ILE A 14 10.63 -8.19 -0.12
N VAL A 15 9.90 -8.06 -1.23
CA VAL A 15 9.03 -6.90 -1.48
C VAL A 15 7.91 -6.81 -0.45
N GLY A 16 7.31 -7.94 -0.05
CA GLY A 16 6.30 -7.99 1.01
C GLY A 16 6.85 -7.51 2.36
N ILE A 17 8.03 -8.00 2.77
CA ILE A 17 8.69 -7.56 4.01
C ILE A 17 9.04 -6.06 3.96
N LEU A 18 9.58 -5.59 2.84
CA LEU A 18 9.86 -4.16 2.65
C LEU A 18 8.59 -3.32 2.75
N SER A 19 7.47 -3.78 2.19
CA SER A 19 6.19 -3.10 2.31
C SER A 19 5.73 -2.96 3.76
N ILE A 20 5.90 -4.01 4.59
CA ILE A 20 5.57 -3.97 6.02
C ILE A 20 6.46 -2.96 6.76
N ILE A 21 7.77 -2.99 6.52
CA ILE A 21 8.70 -2.04 7.15
C ILE A 21 8.31 -0.60 6.75
N LEU A 22 7.97 -0.38 5.49
CA LEU A 22 7.61 0.94 4.99
C LEU A 22 6.26 1.41 5.58
N ALA A 23 5.29 0.53 5.80
CA ALA A 23 4.06 0.85 6.54
C ALA A 23 4.37 1.35 7.96
N ILE A 24 5.29 0.67 8.67
CA ILE A 24 5.68 1.05 10.03
C ILE A 24 6.38 2.41 10.02
N VAL A 25 7.29 2.65 9.06
CA VAL A 25 7.99 3.94 8.94
C VAL A 25 7.01 5.07 8.63
N VAL A 26 6.09 4.87 7.68
CA VAL A 26 5.04 5.84 7.35
C VAL A 26 4.19 6.11 8.60
N TYR A 27 3.78 5.09 9.36
CA TYR A 27 3.04 5.26 10.60
C TYR A 27 3.74 6.20 11.61
N PHE A 28 5.07 6.11 11.77
CA PHE A 28 5.80 6.96 12.71
C PHE A 28 6.06 8.39 12.22
N ILE A 29 6.12 8.60 10.90
CA ILE A 29 6.39 9.92 10.30
C ILE A 29 5.10 10.71 10.09
N THR A 30 3.98 10.02 9.87
CA THR A 30 2.70 10.66 9.58
C THR A 30 2.08 11.20 10.87
N PRO A 31 1.61 12.46 10.89
CA PRO A 31 0.92 13.03 12.05
C PRO A 31 -0.22 12.14 12.56
N PRO A 32 -0.44 12.06 13.90
CA PRO A 32 -1.33 11.08 14.50
C PRO A 32 -2.83 11.29 14.24
N TYR A 33 -3.17 12.43 13.67
CA TYR A 33 -4.53 12.76 13.26
C TYR A 33 -4.81 12.35 11.81
N ILE A 34 -3.81 11.93 11.04
CA ILE A 34 -4.05 11.30 9.74
C ILE A 34 -4.59 9.91 10.01
N GLU A 35 -5.71 9.61 9.36
CA GLU A 35 -6.53 8.43 9.52
C GLU A 35 -5.72 7.13 9.41
N PHE A 36 -5.25 6.63 10.55
CA PHE A 36 -4.36 5.46 10.64
C PHE A 36 -4.94 4.21 9.99
N TYR A 37 -6.27 4.10 9.90
CA TYR A 37 -6.92 3.00 9.22
C TYR A 37 -6.55 2.92 7.73
N LEU A 38 -6.18 4.02 7.09
CA LEU A 38 -5.68 4.04 5.70
C LEU A 38 -4.35 3.30 5.56
N ILE A 39 -3.52 3.25 6.62
CA ILE A 39 -2.21 2.59 6.60
C ILE A 39 -2.36 1.08 6.84
N PHE A 40 -3.25 0.67 7.75
CA PHE A 40 -3.48 -0.76 8.06
C PHE A 40 -4.03 -1.56 6.87
N VAL A 41 -4.81 -0.91 6.01
CA VAL A 41 -5.33 -1.50 4.77
C VAL A 41 -4.22 -2.02 3.85
N PHE A 42 -3.02 -1.42 3.90
CA PHE A 42 -1.87 -1.82 3.09
C PHE A 42 -1.10 -3.03 3.62
N LEU A 43 -1.40 -3.51 4.83
CA LEU A 43 -0.78 -4.76 5.32
C LEU A 43 -1.32 -5.99 4.59
N ILE A 44 -2.56 -5.94 4.09
CA ILE A 44 -3.20 -7.03 3.35
C ILE A 44 -2.39 -7.44 2.10
N PRO A 45 -2.06 -6.53 1.16
CA PRO A 45 -1.19 -6.85 0.02
C PRO A 45 0.18 -7.37 0.43
N ALA A 46 0.77 -6.77 1.47
CA ALA A 46 2.12 -7.12 1.91
C ALA A 46 2.18 -8.56 2.45
N ILE A 47 1.19 -8.95 3.27
CA ILE A 47 1.04 -10.32 3.78
C ILE A 47 0.73 -11.29 2.64
N ALA A 48 -0.13 -10.89 1.70
CA ALA A 48 -0.47 -11.70 0.53
C ALA A 48 0.73 -11.97 -0.41
N LEU A 49 1.76 -11.11 -0.39
CA LEU A 49 3.03 -11.34 -1.11
C LEU A 49 3.98 -12.29 -0.38
N ILE A 50 3.89 -12.39 0.95
CA ILE A 50 4.72 -13.29 1.77
C ILE A 50 4.18 -14.71 1.74
N VAL A 51 2.85 -14.86 1.76
CA VAL A 51 2.20 -16.17 1.71
C VAL A 51 2.15 -16.65 0.25
N PRO A 52 2.67 -17.84 -0.10
CA PRO A 52 2.64 -18.33 -1.46
C PRO A 52 1.21 -18.45 -1.99
N ASN A 53 1.00 -17.98 -3.22
CA ASN A 53 -0.30 -17.93 -3.90
C ASN A 53 -1.03 -19.29 -3.95
N ASP A 54 -0.27 -20.37 -3.95
CA ASP A 54 -0.79 -21.74 -4.06
C ASP A 54 -1.46 -22.22 -2.76
N ALA A 55 -1.23 -21.54 -1.64
CA ALA A 55 -1.88 -21.81 -0.36
C ALA A 55 -3.26 -21.13 -0.22
N ILE A 56 -3.58 -20.15 -1.08
CA ILE A 56 -4.73 -19.27 -0.90
C ILE A 56 -5.82 -19.60 -1.94
N LYS A 57 -6.86 -20.33 -1.52
CA LYS A 57 -8.12 -20.45 -2.30
C LYS A 57 -8.68 -19.03 -2.55
N ASN A 58 -9.01 -18.73 -3.81
CA ASN A 58 -9.51 -17.41 -4.28
C ASN A 58 -8.50 -16.24 -4.26
N SER A 59 -7.20 -16.52 -4.48
CA SER A 59 -6.15 -15.50 -4.61
C SER A 59 -6.56 -14.30 -5.49
N ARG A 60 -7.20 -14.53 -6.63
CA ARG A 60 -7.69 -13.46 -7.54
C ARG A 60 -8.64 -12.45 -6.88
N ALA A 61 -9.53 -12.92 -5.99
CA ALA A 61 -10.48 -12.05 -5.30
C ALA A 61 -9.78 -11.15 -4.26
N ILE A 62 -8.78 -11.69 -3.56
CA ILE A 62 -7.95 -10.93 -2.61
C ILE A 62 -7.14 -9.85 -3.33
N GLY A 63 -6.57 -10.18 -4.49
CA GLY A 63 -5.89 -9.20 -5.33
C GLY A 63 -6.83 -8.09 -5.81
N ALA A 64 -8.06 -8.42 -6.24
CA ALA A 64 -9.03 -7.42 -6.70
C ALA A 64 -9.50 -6.51 -5.56
N LEU A 65 -9.79 -7.10 -4.39
CA LEU A 65 -10.16 -6.35 -3.18
C LEU A 65 -9.04 -5.38 -2.76
N THR A 66 -7.79 -5.83 -2.84
CA THR A 66 -6.60 -5.02 -2.56
C THR A 66 -6.54 -3.80 -3.47
N PHE A 67 -6.73 -3.97 -4.78
CA PHE A 67 -6.71 -2.83 -5.72
C PHE A 67 -7.82 -1.82 -5.42
N ILE A 68 -9.03 -2.28 -5.12
CA ILE A 68 -10.15 -1.40 -4.77
C ILE A 68 -9.82 -0.59 -3.50
N LEU A 69 -9.30 -1.26 -2.48
CA LEU A 69 -8.90 -0.62 -1.24
C LEU A 69 -7.80 0.42 -1.45
N VAL A 70 -6.79 0.12 -2.26
CA VAL A 70 -5.71 1.06 -2.58
C VAL A 70 -6.23 2.29 -3.33
N ILE A 71 -7.18 2.12 -4.26
CA ILE A 71 -7.82 3.24 -4.96
C ILE A 71 -8.58 4.15 -3.99
N ILE A 72 -9.33 3.55 -3.05
CA ILE A 72 -10.06 4.29 -2.02
C ILE A 72 -9.08 5.11 -1.17
N VAL A 73 -7.98 4.50 -0.71
CA VAL A 73 -6.97 5.22 0.08
C VAL A 73 -6.32 6.34 -0.74
N ALA A 74 -5.98 6.10 -2.02
CA ALA A 74 -5.42 7.13 -2.88
C ALA A 74 -6.38 8.32 -3.06
N TYR A 75 -7.68 8.07 -3.21
CA TYR A 75 -8.70 9.11 -3.30
C TYR A 75 -8.77 9.97 -2.02
N PHE A 76 -8.83 9.34 -0.85
CA PHE A 76 -8.82 10.06 0.43
C PHE A 76 -7.52 10.82 0.65
N ALA A 77 -6.38 10.24 0.26
CA ALA A 77 -5.08 10.89 0.38
C ALA A 77 -4.96 12.13 -0.53
N ILE A 78 -5.43 12.06 -1.78
CA ILE A 78 -5.46 13.23 -2.68
C ILE A 78 -6.35 14.32 -2.09
N SER A 79 -7.53 13.95 -1.60
CA SER A 79 -8.49 14.89 -1.00
C SER A 79 -7.92 15.55 0.26
N GLY A 80 -7.27 14.78 1.12
CA GLY A 80 -6.62 15.28 2.34
C GLY A 80 -5.39 16.14 2.05
N MET A 81 -4.62 15.83 1.00
CA MET A 81 -3.49 16.64 0.55
C MET A 81 -3.95 17.99 0.00
N LEU A 82 -4.93 18.01 -0.90
CA LEU A 82 -5.44 19.24 -1.51
C LEU A 82 -6.30 20.07 -0.54
N GLY A 83 -6.97 19.42 0.41
CA GLY A 83 -7.87 20.00 1.40
C GLY A 83 -7.30 20.02 2.82
N ALA A 84 -5.99 20.02 3.00
CA ALA A 84 -5.35 19.90 4.32
C ALA A 84 -5.83 20.95 5.33
N TYR A 85 -6.13 22.17 4.86
CA TYR A 85 -6.72 23.24 5.67
C TYR A 85 -8.10 22.87 6.20
N ASP A 86 -8.98 22.37 5.34
CA ASP A 86 -10.34 21.99 5.69
C ASP A 86 -10.35 20.79 6.64
N VAL A 87 -9.48 19.80 6.40
CA VAL A 87 -9.30 18.65 7.29
C VAL A 87 -8.92 19.12 8.69
N LEU A 88 -7.84 19.90 8.82
CA LEU A 88 -7.37 20.38 10.13
C LEU A 88 -8.39 21.29 10.82
N THR A 89 -9.06 22.17 10.06
CA THR A 89 -10.09 23.05 10.62
C THR A 89 -11.27 22.24 11.15
N ASN A 90 -11.70 21.21 10.42
CA ASN A 90 -12.75 20.30 10.86
C ASN A 90 -12.33 19.52 12.12
N MET A 91 -11.07 19.10 12.21
CA MET A 91 -10.53 18.47 13.42
C MET A 91 -10.49 19.42 14.62
N TYR A 92 -10.15 20.70 14.40
CA TYR A 92 -10.19 21.73 15.45
C TYR A 92 -11.61 21.99 15.95
N VAL A 93 -12.57 22.16 15.02
CA VAL A 93 -13.98 22.41 15.35
C VAL A 93 -14.59 21.23 16.12
N ASN A 94 -14.20 20.00 15.79
CA ASN A 94 -14.64 18.80 16.51
C ASN A 94 -13.85 18.50 17.80
N GLY A 95 -12.89 19.35 18.19
CA GLY A 95 -12.10 19.18 19.41
C GLY A 95 -11.09 18.03 19.37
N LEU A 96 -10.71 17.55 18.18
CA LEU A 96 -9.65 16.53 18.00
C LEU A 96 -8.24 17.15 18.11
N ILE A 97 -8.12 18.45 17.87
CA ILE A 97 -6.91 19.24 18.11
C ILE A 97 -7.26 20.48 18.95
N ASN A 98 -6.40 20.82 19.91
CA ASN A 98 -6.69 21.84 20.93
C ASN A 98 -6.33 23.27 20.51
N SER A 99 -5.64 23.44 19.39
CA SER A 99 -5.13 24.72 18.92
C SER A 99 -5.54 24.98 17.48
N THR A 100 -5.73 26.25 17.15
CA THR A 100 -6.00 26.71 15.79
C THR A 100 -4.84 26.27 14.88
N PRO A 101 -5.12 25.64 13.73
CA PRO A 101 -4.08 25.11 12.85
C PRO A 101 -3.15 26.22 12.35
N SER A 102 -1.85 26.04 12.52
CA SER A 102 -0.84 26.93 11.93
C SER A 102 -0.54 26.56 10.47
N THR A 103 0.13 27.45 9.73
CA THR A 103 0.63 27.15 8.38
C THR A 103 1.60 25.97 8.35
N SER A 104 2.41 25.77 9.39
CA SER A 104 3.27 24.59 9.53
C SER A 104 2.46 23.30 9.69
N ASP A 105 1.36 23.33 10.44
CA ASP A 105 0.51 22.14 10.64
C ASP A 105 -0.19 21.75 9.34
N ILE A 106 -0.66 22.75 8.59
CA ILE A 106 -1.29 22.54 7.28
C ILE A 106 -0.30 21.90 6.30
N SER A 107 0.94 22.39 6.28
CA SER A 107 2.01 21.80 5.47
C SER A 107 2.34 20.35 5.90
N ALA A 108 2.44 20.10 7.21
CA ALA A 108 2.69 18.77 7.75
C ALA A 108 1.56 17.78 7.42
N CYS A 109 0.30 18.23 7.49
CA CYS A 109 -0.87 17.45 7.11
C CYS A 109 -0.86 17.11 5.61
N SER A 110 -0.65 18.10 4.74
CA SER A 110 -0.53 17.90 3.30
C SER A 110 0.61 16.91 2.96
N ASN A 111 1.76 17.05 3.60
CA ASN A 111 2.90 16.15 3.40
C ASN A 111 2.64 14.74 3.94
N GLY A 112 1.93 14.60 5.05
CA GLY A 112 1.52 13.30 5.58
C GLY A 112 0.61 12.55 4.60
N TYR A 113 -0.40 13.23 4.04
CA TYR A 113 -1.26 12.66 3.01
C TYR A 113 -0.50 12.36 1.71
N LEU A 114 0.47 13.18 1.32
CA LEU A 114 1.36 12.88 0.20
C LEU A 114 2.17 11.59 0.42
N MET A 115 2.70 11.38 1.62
CA MET A 115 3.40 10.13 1.97
C MET A 115 2.48 8.91 1.89
N VAL A 116 1.25 9.03 2.39
CA VAL A 116 0.22 7.98 2.26
C VAL A 116 -0.10 7.71 0.80
N LEU A 117 -0.19 8.74 -0.05
CA LEU A 117 -0.42 8.58 -1.50
C LEU A 117 0.73 7.86 -2.20
N ILE A 118 1.99 8.23 -1.91
CA ILE A 118 3.17 7.54 -2.44
C ILE A 118 3.16 6.07 -2.02
N TYR A 119 2.81 5.80 -0.77
CA TYR A 119 2.72 4.44 -0.26
C TYR A 119 1.57 3.64 -0.89
N ALA A 120 0.44 4.28 -1.20
CA ALA A 120 -0.64 3.68 -1.95
C ALA A 120 -0.17 3.23 -3.34
N LEU A 121 0.58 4.07 -4.06
CA LEU A 121 1.14 3.75 -5.38
C LEU A 121 2.12 2.56 -5.31
N PHE A 122 2.96 2.50 -4.27
CA PHE A 122 3.82 1.34 -4.03
C PHE A 122 3.02 0.06 -3.79
N ASN A 123 1.87 0.16 -3.11
CA ASN A 123 0.98 -0.98 -2.89
C ASN A 123 0.23 -1.44 -4.15
N ILE A 124 -0.05 -0.53 -5.10
CA ILE A 124 -0.53 -0.92 -6.45
C ILE A 124 0.51 -1.81 -7.13
N PHE A 125 1.79 -1.45 -7.04
CA PHE A 125 2.88 -2.26 -7.59
C PHE A 125 2.97 -3.63 -6.90
N CYS A 126 2.84 -3.67 -5.57
CA CYS A 126 2.77 -4.92 -4.81
C CYS A 126 1.60 -5.81 -5.24
N GLY A 127 0.41 -5.23 -5.41
CA GLY A 127 -0.77 -5.94 -5.91
C GLY A 127 -0.58 -6.48 -7.33
N ALA A 128 0.09 -5.74 -8.21
CA ALA A 128 0.42 -6.20 -9.56
C ALA A 128 1.38 -7.41 -9.55
N LEU A 129 2.37 -7.43 -8.64
CA LEU A 129 3.29 -8.56 -8.45
C LEU A 129 2.56 -9.81 -7.95
N PHE A 130 1.54 -9.65 -7.11
CA PHE A 130 0.73 -10.75 -6.61
C PHE A 130 -0.02 -11.50 -7.73
N PHE A 131 -0.51 -10.79 -8.75
CA PHE A 131 -1.21 -11.41 -9.88
C PHE A 131 -0.31 -12.13 -10.88
N LYS A 132 1.01 -11.88 -10.86
CA LYS A 132 1.93 -12.62 -11.72
C LYS A 132 2.19 -14.01 -11.17
N ARG A 133 2.07 -15.03 -12.03
CA ARG A 133 2.51 -16.39 -11.72
C ARG A 133 4.01 -16.39 -11.48
N THR A 134 4.45 -17.01 -10.39
CA THR A 134 5.88 -17.24 -10.16
C THR A 134 6.31 -18.31 -11.16
N SER A 135 7.36 -18.07 -11.94
CA SER A 135 7.99 -19.14 -12.72
C SER A 135 8.82 -19.98 -11.75
N SER A 136 8.42 -21.22 -11.51
CA SER A 136 9.33 -22.22 -10.93
C SER A 136 10.48 -22.41 -11.91
N ILE A 137 11.70 -22.50 -11.40
CA ILE A 137 12.87 -22.91 -12.19
C ILE A 137 12.67 -24.33 -12.74
N ASP A 138 11.73 -25.09 -12.19
CA ASP A 138 11.37 -26.45 -12.61
C ASP A 138 10.41 -26.51 -13.82
N ASP A 139 9.87 -25.37 -14.31
CA ASP A 139 8.92 -25.38 -15.45
C ASP A 139 9.63 -25.35 -16.82
N VAL A 140 10.97 -25.35 -16.86
CA VAL A 140 11.75 -25.29 -18.12
C VAL A 140 12.16 -26.68 -18.62
N ASP A 141 12.11 -27.72 -17.79
CA ASP A 141 12.59 -29.06 -18.16
C ASP A 141 11.49 -29.99 -18.71
N ASP A 142 10.21 -29.60 -18.65
CA ASP A 142 9.08 -30.46 -19.05
C ASP A 142 8.56 -30.19 -20.49
N GLU A 143 9.02 -29.14 -21.17
CA GLU A 143 8.62 -28.86 -22.58
C GLU A 143 9.46 -29.59 -23.63
N ASP A 144 10.58 -30.22 -23.25
CA ASP A 144 11.48 -30.92 -24.17
C ASP A 144 11.34 -32.46 -24.12
N ALA A 145 10.33 -32.97 -23.42
CA ALA A 145 10.11 -34.40 -23.19
C ALA A 145 8.84 -34.97 -23.84
N PHE A 146 8.45 -34.54 -25.06
CA PHE A 146 7.54 -35.30 -25.94
C PHE A 146 7.77 -35.04 -27.42
#